data_AF-A0A450SU60-F1
#
_entry.id   AF-A0A450SU60-F1
#
_cell.length_a   1.000
_cell.length_b   1.000
_cell.length_c   1.000
_cell.angle_alpha   90.00
_cell.angle_beta   90.00
_cell.angle_gamma   90.00
#
_symmetry.space_group_name_H-M   'P 1'
#
loop_
_entity.id
_entity.type
_entity.pdbx_description
1 polymer ?
#
loop_
_entity_poly.entity_id
_entity_poly.type
_entity_poly.pdbx_seq_one_letter_code
_entity_poly.pdbx_strand_id
1 'polypeptide(L)'
;MHARIDLYPTREETESIRDRIDPVVFGEKVRQSPFGLESEEVGFYEENGFLTLPEVFSPEEIDLFRKELSNLKKLPELQGREELVREPDSNVVRSIFSQHRFSKVFDDLSRDPRILDKVTQLLGSGAYIHHARINVKAPYYGKSFYWHSDFETWHAEDGIPRCRVVTGWLMLTENNEFNGPLYLIPKSHKRFVSCAGKTPEAHHKKSLRKQEYGVPSPGTIRKLVEEGGSSGATARRAR
;
A
#
# COMPACT_ATOMS: atom_id res chain seq x y z
N MET A 1 -9.92 -26.62 -19.54
CA MET A 1 -9.65 -25.52 -18.59
C MET A 1 -9.50 -26.13 -17.22
N HIS A 2 -8.32 -26.09 -16.61
CA HIS A 2 -8.19 -26.48 -15.20
C HIS A 2 -8.79 -25.34 -14.38
N ALA A 3 -9.82 -25.62 -13.58
CA ALA A 3 -10.30 -24.67 -12.57
C ALA A 3 -9.11 -24.32 -11.68
N ARG A 4 -8.69 -23.04 -11.68
CA ARG A 4 -7.66 -22.58 -10.73
C ARG A 4 -8.24 -22.74 -9.34
N ILE A 5 -7.52 -23.48 -8.48
CA ILE A 5 -7.87 -23.58 -7.07
C ILE A 5 -7.66 -22.20 -6.46
N ASP A 6 -8.73 -21.65 -5.88
CA ASP A 6 -8.65 -20.44 -5.09
C ASP A 6 -8.05 -20.77 -3.71
N LEU A 7 -6.91 -20.16 -3.42
CA LEU A 7 -6.14 -20.38 -2.20
C LEU A 7 -6.48 -19.39 -1.10
N TYR A 8 -7.19 -18.31 -1.42
CA TYR A 8 -7.59 -17.25 -0.50
C TYR A 8 -9.07 -16.85 -0.69
N PRO A 9 -10.02 -17.79 -0.67
CA PRO A 9 -11.42 -17.46 -0.94
C PRO A 9 -11.96 -16.48 0.10
N THR A 10 -12.64 -15.45 -0.40
CA THR A 10 -13.18 -14.30 0.35
C THR A 10 -14.48 -13.79 -0.26
N ARG A 11 -15.14 -12.81 0.38
CA ARG A 11 -16.47 -12.30 0.03
C ARG A 11 -17.58 -13.37 0.14
N GLU A 12 -17.36 -14.30 1.07
CA GLU A 12 -18.31 -15.33 1.47
C GLU A 12 -19.42 -14.76 2.36
N GLU A 13 -20.40 -15.60 2.72
CA GLU A 13 -21.51 -15.21 3.61
C GLU A 13 -21.02 -14.80 5.01
N THR A 14 -19.98 -15.47 5.51
CA THR A 14 -19.42 -15.22 6.84
C THR A 14 -17.94 -14.89 6.78
N GLU A 15 -17.52 -14.01 7.69
CA GLU A 15 -16.11 -13.69 7.87
C GLU A 15 -15.36 -14.89 8.45
N SER A 16 -14.15 -15.13 7.95
CA SER A 16 -13.26 -16.16 8.51
C SER A 16 -11.81 -15.71 8.48
N ILE A 17 -11.00 -16.28 9.37
CA ILE A 17 -9.56 -16.02 9.46
C ILE A 17 -8.83 -17.33 9.19
N ARG A 18 -7.83 -17.29 8.31
CA ARG A 18 -6.97 -18.43 7.97
C ARG A 18 -5.50 -18.03 8.05
N ASP A 19 -4.63 -19.02 8.18
CA ASP A 19 -3.19 -18.77 8.12
C ASP A 19 -2.74 -18.46 6.69
N ARG A 20 -1.79 -17.54 6.58
CA ARG A 20 -1.07 -17.29 5.33
C ARG A 20 -0.34 -18.56 4.91
N ILE A 21 -0.49 -18.95 3.64
CA ILE A 21 0.16 -20.13 3.06
C ILE A 21 1.34 -19.80 2.15
N ASP A 22 1.51 -18.52 1.81
CA ASP A 22 2.67 -18.00 1.09
C ASP A 22 3.82 -17.65 2.04
N PRO A 23 5.09 -17.81 1.64
CA PRO A 23 6.23 -17.17 2.30
C PRO A 23 6.02 -15.65 2.42
N VAL A 24 6.48 -15.02 3.50
CA VAL A 24 6.48 -13.55 3.60
C VAL A 24 7.64 -12.96 2.80
N VAL A 25 8.80 -13.63 2.86
CA VAL A 25 10.00 -13.32 2.08
C VAL A 25 10.27 -14.49 1.14
N PHE A 26 10.35 -14.20 -0.16
CA PHE A 26 10.55 -15.21 -1.21
C PHE A 26 11.99 -15.30 -1.69
N GLY A 27 12.79 -14.25 -1.51
CA GLY A 27 14.22 -14.23 -1.87
C GLY A 27 15.15 -14.47 -0.68
N GLU A 28 16.42 -14.14 -0.89
CA GLU A 28 17.48 -14.34 0.09
C GLU A 28 17.39 -13.36 1.27
N LYS A 29 17.66 -13.87 2.47
CA LYS A 29 17.66 -13.06 3.70
C LYS A 29 18.89 -12.18 3.84
N VAL A 30 19.99 -12.56 3.19
CA VAL A 30 21.24 -11.79 3.15
C VAL A 30 21.23 -10.79 2.00
N ARG A 31 21.74 -9.58 2.26
CA ARG A 31 21.86 -8.51 1.29
C ARG A 31 22.67 -8.95 0.06
N GLN A 32 22.06 -8.88 -1.12
CA GLN A 32 22.69 -9.26 -2.40
C GLN A 32 23.08 -8.06 -3.27
N SER A 33 22.70 -6.84 -2.87
CA SER A 33 22.88 -5.65 -3.71
C SER A 33 23.18 -4.37 -2.90
N PRO A 34 23.68 -3.30 -3.55
CA PRO A 34 24.03 -2.05 -2.88
C PRO A 34 22.87 -1.36 -2.17
N PHE A 35 21.61 -1.74 -2.43
CA PHE A 35 20.48 -1.21 -1.67
C PHE A 35 19.54 -2.31 -1.16
N GLY A 36 19.98 -3.57 -1.10
CA GLY A 36 19.23 -4.63 -0.43
C GLY A 36 19.10 -4.37 1.08
N LEU A 37 18.14 -5.04 1.68
CA LEU A 37 17.92 -5.06 3.13
C LEU A 37 18.97 -5.93 3.83
N GLU A 38 19.38 -5.50 5.01
CA GLU A 38 20.19 -6.30 5.93
C GLU A 38 19.38 -7.48 6.49
N SER A 39 20.09 -8.51 6.98
CA SER A 39 19.43 -9.74 7.45
C SER A 39 18.47 -9.48 8.60
N GLU A 40 18.80 -8.55 9.49
CA GLU A 40 17.98 -8.11 10.61
C GLU A 40 16.72 -7.37 10.12
N GLU A 41 16.84 -6.54 9.08
CA GLU A 41 15.71 -5.83 8.47
C GLU A 41 14.75 -6.80 7.77
N VAL A 42 15.29 -7.79 7.06
CA VAL A 42 14.49 -8.87 6.46
C VAL A 42 13.78 -9.68 7.54
N GLY A 43 14.47 -10.04 8.62
CA GLY A 43 13.88 -10.75 9.76
C GLY A 43 12.78 -9.94 10.45
N PHE A 44 12.98 -8.64 10.63
CA PHE A 44 11.95 -7.75 11.17
C PHE A 44 10.72 -7.67 10.26
N TYR A 45 10.94 -7.52 8.95
CA TYR A 45 9.85 -7.48 7.96
C TYR A 45 9.08 -8.81 7.92
N GLU A 46 9.78 -9.94 7.93
CA GLU A 46 9.18 -11.28 7.96
C GLU A 46 8.28 -11.48 9.18
N GLU A 47 8.74 -11.05 10.36
CA GLU A 47 8.00 -11.17 11.61
C GLU A 47 6.82 -10.21 11.71
N ASN A 48 7.01 -8.94 11.33
CA ASN A 48 6.05 -7.86 11.62
C ASN A 48 5.21 -7.43 10.43
N GLY A 49 5.63 -7.74 9.20
CA GLY A 49 4.90 -7.47 7.96
C GLY A 49 5.13 -6.09 7.34
N PHE A 50 6.00 -5.28 7.96
CA PHE A 50 6.36 -3.95 7.48
C PHE A 50 7.77 -3.57 7.94
N LEU A 51 8.33 -2.55 7.30
CA LEU A 51 9.60 -1.93 7.66
C LEU A 51 9.52 -0.44 7.36
N THR A 52 10.03 0.38 8.28
CA THR A 52 10.17 1.83 8.08
C THR A 52 11.63 2.15 7.87
N LEU A 53 11.95 2.77 6.73
CA LEU A 53 13.30 3.14 6.37
C LEU A 53 13.44 4.66 6.40
N PRO A 54 14.13 5.22 7.39
CA PRO A 54 14.39 6.66 7.43
C PRO A 54 15.39 7.06 6.35
N GLU A 55 15.30 8.29 5.88
CA GLU A 55 16.37 8.97 5.11
C GLU A 55 16.84 8.24 3.84
N VAL A 56 15.96 7.45 3.20
CA VAL A 56 16.26 6.79 1.90
C VAL A 56 16.50 7.82 0.78
N PHE A 57 15.82 8.96 0.85
CA PHE A 57 15.92 10.07 -0.09
C PHE A 57 16.28 11.35 0.65
N SER A 58 17.10 12.19 0.03
CA SER A 58 17.51 13.47 0.60
C SER A 58 16.35 14.47 0.63
N PRO A 59 16.42 15.52 1.47
CA PRO A 59 15.43 16.60 1.47
C PRO A 59 15.21 17.22 0.08
N GLU A 60 16.27 17.35 -0.72
CA GLU A 60 16.22 17.92 -2.08
C GLU A 60 15.47 17.00 -3.05
N GLU A 61 15.68 15.68 -2.95
CA GLU A 61 14.94 14.68 -3.72
C GLU A 61 13.45 14.69 -3.34
N ILE A 62 13.13 14.79 -2.04
CA ILE A 62 11.75 14.93 -1.58
C ILE A 62 11.11 16.21 -2.14
N ASP A 63 11.84 17.35 -2.13
CA ASP A 63 11.34 18.62 -2.66
C ASP A 63 11.14 18.56 -4.19
N LEU A 64 11.99 17.82 -4.92
CA LEU A 64 11.78 17.50 -6.33
C LEU A 64 10.46 16.73 -6.55
N PHE A 65 10.21 15.68 -5.78
CA PHE A 65 8.98 14.89 -5.90
C PHE A 65 7.73 15.71 -5.57
N ARG A 66 7.81 16.62 -4.58
CA ARG A 66 6.71 17.52 -4.23
C ARG A 66 6.43 18.56 -5.32
N LYS A 67 7.48 19.10 -5.93
CA LYS A 67 7.36 20.02 -7.06
C LYS A 67 6.70 19.31 -8.24
N GLU A 68 7.12 18.08 -8.53
CA GLU A 68 6.53 17.32 -9.62
C GLU A 68 5.07 16.93 -9.36
N LEU A 69 4.72 16.56 -8.13
CA LEU A 69 3.31 16.38 -7.74
C LEU A 69 2.49 17.65 -8.00
N SER A 70 3.07 18.83 -7.75
CA SER A 70 2.40 20.11 -8.02
C SER A 70 2.21 20.38 -9.52
N ASN A 71 3.14 19.93 -10.35
CA ASN A 71 3.02 19.97 -11.81
C ASN A 71 1.93 19.01 -12.31
N LEU A 72 1.94 17.75 -11.85
CA LEU A 72 0.96 16.74 -12.23
C LEU A 72 -0.48 17.18 -11.95
N LYS A 73 -0.73 17.85 -10.82
CA LYS A 73 -2.06 18.40 -10.48
C LYS A 73 -2.62 19.35 -11.54
N LYS A 74 -1.73 20.02 -12.29
CA LYS A 74 -2.06 21.05 -13.30
C LYS A 74 -1.83 20.55 -14.73
N LEU A 75 -1.34 19.33 -14.90
CA LEU A 75 -1.01 18.78 -16.22
C LEU A 75 -2.29 18.71 -17.08
N PRO A 76 -2.34 19.40 -18.24
CA PRO A 76 -3.54 19.41 -19.08
C PRO A 76 -3.99 18.01 -19.50
N GLU A 77 -3.04 17.12 -19.81
CA GLU A 77 -3.30 15.74 -20.22
C GLU A 77 -3.99 14.87 -19.16
N LEU A 78 -3.89 15.25 -17.88
CA LEU A 78 -4.56 14.57 -16.77
C LEU A 78 -5.94 15.17 -16.45
N GLN A 79 -6.30 16.33 -17.00
CA GLN A 79 -7.57 16.97 -16.67
C GLN A 79 -8.74 16.19 -17.27
N GLY A 80 -9.70 15.82 -16.41
CA GLY A 80 -10.88 15.04 -16.79
C GLY A 80 -10.63 13.52 -16.88
N ARG A 81 -9.42 13.06 -16.60
CA ARG A 81 -9.08 11.63 -16.59
C ARG A 81 -9.40 10.96 -15.25
N GLU A 82 -9.68 9.65 -15.29
CA GLU A 82 -9.96 8.85 -14.09
C GLU A 82 -8.75 8.78 -13.15
N GLU A 83 -7.54 8.91 -13.69
CA GLU A 83 -6.31 8.93 -12.91
C GLU A 83 -6.19 10.17 -12.00
N LEU A 84 -6.88 11.28 -12.29
CA LEU A 84 -6.87 12.49 -11.48
C LEU A 84 -8.17 12.60 -10.66
N VAL A 85 -8.16 12.03 -9.46
CA VAL A 85 -9.33 12.02 -8.58
C VAL A 85 -9.35 13.27 -7.70
N ARG A 86 -10.47 13.99 -7.77
CA ARG A 86 -10.76 15.18 -6.95
C ARG A 86 -11.81 14.86 -5.90
N GLU A 87 -11.86 15.65 -4.83
CA GLU A 87 -12.95 15.55 -3.86
C GLU A 87 -14.31 15.83 -4.54
N PRO A 88 -15.41 15.18 -4.13
CA PRO A 88 -16.72 15.41 -4.75
C PRO A 88 -17.22 16.84 -4.59
N ASP A 89 -16.92 17.44 -3.42
CA ASP A 89 -17.48 18.73 -2.99
C ASP A 89 -16.49 19.89 -3.19
N SER A 90 -15.30 19.62 -3.75
CA SER A 90 -14.31 20.67 -4.04
C SER A 90 -13.41 20.31 -5.22
N ASN A 91 -12.85 21.31 -5.90
CA ASN A 91 -11.88 21.06 -6.97
C ASN A 91 -10.49 20.67 -6.45
N VAL A 92 -10.38 20.18 -5.21
CA VAL A 92 -9.11 19.79 -4.60
C VAL A 92 -8.73 18.38 -5.05
N VAL A 93 -7.50 18.22 -5.55
CA VAL A 93 -6.96 16.91 -5.93
C VAL A 93 -6.75 16.06 -4.68
N ARG A 94 -7.37 14.86 -4.66
CA ARG A 94 -7.28 13.89 -3.58
C ARG A 94 -6.33 12.75 -3.90
N SER A 95 -6.32 12.29 -5.15
CA SER A 95 -5.43 11.19 -5.57
C SER A 95 -5.02 11.32 -7.02
N ILE A 96 -3.78 10.90 -7.30
CA ILE A 96 -3.27 10.74 -8.66
C ILE A 96 -2.84 9.29 -8.82
N PHE A 97 -3.46 8.56 -9.74
CA PHE A 97 -3.13 7.17 -10.05
C PHE A 97 -2.17 7.10 -11.24
N SER A 98 -1.41 6.02 -11.32
CA SER A 98 -0.51 5.75 -12.45
C SER A 98 0.44 6.90 -12.79
N GLN A 99 0.86 7.68 -11.78
CA GLN A 99 1.67 8.89 -11.95
C GLN A 99 2.98 8.66 -12.72
N HIS A 100 3.54 7.44 -12.64
CA HIS A 100 4.73 7.02 -13.38
C HIS A 100 4.51 7.03 -14.90
N ARG A 101 3.27 6.94 -15.38
CA ARG A 101 2.95 7.00 -16.82
C ARG A 101 2.90 8.42 -17.36
N PHE A 102 2.81 9.42 -16.49
CA PHE A 102 2.64 10.84 -16.84
C PHE A 102 3.81 11.72 -16.39
N SER A 103 4.77 11.15 -15.66
CA SER A 103 5.90 11.88 -15.11
C SER A 103 7.15 11.02 -15.15
N LYS A 104 8.18 11.50 -15.86
CA LYS A 104 9.49 10.87 -15.87
C LYS A 104 10.11 10.78 -14.48
N VAL A 105 9.87 11.77 -13.61
CA VAL A 105 10.40 11.77 -12.24
C VAL A 105 9.81 10.60 -11.43
N PHE A 106 8.48 10.39 -11.49
CA PHE A 106 7.85 9.27 -10.79
C PHE A 106 8.12 7.91 -11.47
N ASP A 107 8.35 7.91 -12.79
CA ASP A 107 8.77 6.74 -13.54
C ASP A 107 10.18 6.28 -13.15
N ASP A 108 11.14 7.21 -13.09
CA ASP A 108 12.50 6.97 -12.62
C ASP A 108 12.49 6.54 -11.14
N LEU A 109 11.73 7.22 -10.28
CA LEU A 109 11.57 6.83 -8.87
C LEU A 109 11.08 5.40 -8.73
N SER A 110 10.11 4.97 -9.54
CA SER A 110 9.58 3.60 -9.49
C SER A 110 10.61 2.52 -9.86
N ARG A 111 11.70 2.91 -10.51
CA ARG A 111 12.82 2.04 -10.89
C ARG A 111 14.10 2.32 -10.11
N ASP A 112 14.04 3.19 -9.10
CA ASP A 112 15.21 3.54 -8.30
C ASP A 112 15.73 2.28 -7.57
N PRO A 113 17.03 1.94 -7.68
CA PRO A 113 17.62 0.79 -7.00
C PRO A 113 17.37 0.80 -5.49
N ARG A 114 17.27 1.96 -4.86
CA ARG A 114 16.95 2.09 -3.43
C ARG A 114 15.59 1.49 -3.05
N ILE A 115 14.69 1.35 -4.03
CA ILE A 115 13.38 0.69 -3.89
C ILE A 115 13.43 -0.72 -4.51
N LEU A 116 13.83 -0.82 -5.77
CA LEU A 116 13.73 -2.08 -6.53
C LEU A 116 14.59 -3.20 -5.94
N ASP A 117 15.76 -2.91 -5.40
CA ASP A 117 16.60 -3.93 -4.78
C ASP A 117 15.89 -4.62 -3.61
N LYS A 118 15.19 -3.85 -2.78
CA LYS A 118 14.42 -4.36 -1.63
C LYS A 118 13.20 -5.13 -2.09
N VAL A 119 12.48 -4.60 -3.09
CA VAL A 119 11.29 -5.27 -3.65
C VAL A 119 11.68 -6.61 -4.28
N THR A 120 12.74 -6.64 -5.09
CA THR A 120 13.21 -7.86 -5.75
C THR A 120 13.76 -8.88 -4.76
N GLN A 121 14.44 -8.44 -3.70
CA GLN A 121 14.85 -9.31 -2.60
C GLN A 121 13.65 -9.90 -1.86
N LEU A 122 12.67 -9.09 -1.45
CA LEU A 122 11.49 -9.58 -0.72
C LEU A 122 10.63 -10.51 -1.59
N LEU A 123 10.47 -10.18 -2.87
CA LEU A 123 9.67 -10.98 -3.81
C LEU A 123 10.43 -12.14 -4.41
N GLY A 124 11.76 -12.21 -4.33
CA GLY A 124 12.59 -13.26 -4.95
C GLY A 124 12.44 -13.31 -6.47
N SER A 125 12.16 -12.19 -7.13
CA SER A 125 12.01 -12.08 -8.60
C SER A 125 12.09 -10.63 -9.05
N GLY A 126 12.16 -10.42 -10.37
CA GLY A 126 11.77 -9.14 -10.96
C GLY A 126 10.32 -8.77 -10.59
N ALA A 127 10.00 -7.48 -10.68
CA ALA A 127 8.69 -6.94 -10.30
C ALA A 127 8.15 -5.97 -11.36
N TYR A 128 6.84 -5.77 -11.35
CA TYR A 128 6.16 -4.72 -12.10
C TYR A 128 5.19 -3.98 -11.18
N ILE A 129 4.73 -2.81 -11.60
CA ILE A 129 3.78 -2.01 -10.84
C ILE A 129 2.37 -2.54 -11.09
N HIS A 130 1.79 -3.23 -10.10
CA HIS A 130 0.35 -3.57 -10.10
C HIS A 130 -0.49 -2.30 -9.97
N HIS A 131 -0.13 -1.45 -9.00
CA HIS A 131 -0.87 -0.25 -8.69
C HIS A 131 0.07 0.85 -8.17
N ALA A 132 -0.14 2.10 -8.60
CA ALA A 132 0.60 3.26 -8.13
C ALA A 132 -0.35 4.42 -7.87
N ARG A 133 -0.18 5.07 -6.72
CA ARG A 133 -1.04 6.17 -6.29
C ARG A 133 -0.28 7.16 -5.42
N ILE A 134 -0.51 8.45 -5.65
CA ILE A 134 -0.19 9.51 -4.71
C ILE A 134 -1.47 9.92 -3.99
N ASN A 135 -1.46 9.83 -2.66
CA ASN A 135 -2.55 10.30 -1.80
C ASN A 135 -2.26 11.72 -1.30
N VAL A 136 -3.14 12.65 -1.61
CA VAL A 136 -3.07 14.04 -1.16
C VAL A 136 -4.10 14.22 -0.05
N LYS A 137 -3.66 14.12 1.21
CA LYS A 137 -4.49 14.42 2.37
C LYS A 137 -4.44 15.92 2.65
N ALA A 138 -5.52 16.64 2.35
CA ALA A 138 -5.63 18.05 2.71
C ALA A 138 -5.69 18.21 4.25
N PRO A 139 -5.05 19.24 4.83
CA PRO A 139 -5.20 19.56 6.24
C PRO A 139 -6.69 19.71 6.60
N TYR A 140 -7.07 19.23 7.78
CA TYR A 140 -8.42 19.33 8.38
C TYR A 140 -9.56 18.55 7.67
N TYR A 141 -9.45 18.28 6.37
CA TYR A 141 -10.52 17.64 5.58
C TYR A 141 -10.23 16.18 5.19
N GLY A 142 -9.04 15.67 5.53
CA GLY A 142 -8.66 14.29 5.24
C GLY A 142 -9.55 13.28 5.96
N LYS A 143 -10.32 12.48 5.21
CA LYS A 143 -11.08 11.34 5.75
C LYS A 143 -10.13 10.20 6.14
N SER A 144 -10.49 9.47 7.20
CA SER A 144 -9.80 8.24 7.59
C SER A 144 -10.05 7.13 6.55
N PHE A 145 -9.06 6.25 6.41
CA PHE A 145 -9.23 4.96 5.75
C PHE A 145 -9.49 3.93 6.84
N TYR A 146 -10.57 3.15 6.68
CA TYR A 146 -10.85 2.07 7.62
C TYR A 146 -9.82 0.95 7.47
N TRP A 147 -9.67 0.11 8.49
CA TRP A 147 -8.79 -1.05 8.43
C TRP A 147 -9.16 -1.96 7.27
N HIS A 148 -8.16 -2.44 6.53
CA HIS A 148 -8.31 -3.39 5.43
C HIS A 148 -6.98 -4.09 5.16
N SER A 149 -7.04 -5.18 4.40
CA SER A 149 -5.88 -5.78 3.75
C SER A 149 -5.95 -5.44 2.27
N ASP A 150 -4.91 -4.79 1.73
CA ASP A 150 -4.80 -4.52 0.30
C ASP A 150 -4.93 -5.81 -0.52
N PHE A 151 -4.25 -6.88 -0.07
CA PHE A 151 -4.29 -8.18 -0.75
C PHE A 151 -5.69 -8.78 -0.82
N GLU A 152 -6.52 -8.62 0.21
CA GLU A 152 -7.89 -9.13 0.19
C GLU A 152 -8.69 -8.49 -0.96
N THR A 153 -8.54 -7.17 -1.14
CA THR A 153 -9.21 -6.45 -2.23
C THR A 153 -8.61 -6.83 -3.58
N TRP A 154 -7.29 -6.86 -3.72
CA TRP A 154 -6.63 -7.22 -4.99
C TRP A 154 -6.88 -8.67 -5.40
N HIS A 155 -7.03 -9.57 -4.44
CA HIS A 155 -7.40 -10.96 -4.71
C HIS A 155 -8.84 -11.03 -5.22
N ALA A 156 -9.78 -10.44 -4.49
CA ALA A 156 -11.21 -10.50 -4.80
C ALA A 156 -11.60 -9.73 -6.07
N GLU A 157 -11.02 -8.55 -6.28
CA GLU A 157 -11.44 -7.62 -7.33
C GLU A 157 -10.50 -7.63 -8.55
N ASP A 158 -9.19 -7.86 -8.35
CA ASP A 158 -8.19 -7.85 -9.44
C ASP A 158 -7.67 -9.26 -9.81
N GLY A 159 -8.05 -10.30 -9.06
CA GLY A 159 -7.65 -11.69 -9.33
C GLY A 159 -6.20 -12.03 -9.01
N ILE A 160 -5.54 -11.27 -8.12
CA ILE A 160 -4.17 -11.58 -7.67
C ILE A 160 -4.16 -12.91 -6.90
N PRO A 161 -3.49 -13.97 -7.38
CA PRO A 161 -3.73 -15.33 -6.87
C PRO A 161 -2.93 -15.70 -5.61
N ARG A 162 -1.88 -14.94 -5.27
CA ARG A 162 -0.92 -15.27 -4.20
C ARG A 162 -0.49 -14.01 -3.48
N CYS A 163 -0.16 -14.12 -2.19
CA CYS A 163 0.32 -13.00 -1.37
C CYS A 163 1.78 -12.59 -1.72
N ARG A 164 2.11 -12.45 -3.00
CA ARG A 164 3.44 -12.09 -3.50
C ARG A 164 3.41 -10.69 -4.12
N VAL A 165 3.02 -9.72 -3.30
CA VAL A 165 2.92 -8.29 -3.63
C VAL A 165 3.46 -7.49 -2.45
N VAL A 166 4.18 -6.39 -2.72
CA VAL A 166 4.73 -5.49 -1.71
C VAL A 166 4.31 -4.06 -2.02
N THR A 167 3.87 -3.32 -1.01
CA THR A 167 3.58 -1.88 -1.11
C THR A 167 4.77 -1.08 -0.62
N GLY A 168 5.31 -0.22 -1.48
CA GLY A 168 6.27 0.82 -1.09
C GLY A 168 5.54 2.13 -0.79
N TRP A 169 5.72 2.69 0.41
CA TRP A 169 5.10 3.96 0.80
C TRP A 169 6.15 5.04 1.06
N LEU A 170 6.22 6.02 0.17
CA LEU A 170 7.09 7.19 0.31
C LEU A 170 6.32 8.36 0.94
N MET A 171 6.81 8.87 2.05
CA MET A 171 6.24 10.03 2.73
C MET A 171 6.79 11.32 2.11
N LEU A 172 5.95 12.06 1.37
CA LEU A 172 6.32 13.33 0.73
C LEU A 172 6.21 14.54 1.67
N THR A 173 5.57 14.35 2.82
CA THR A 173 5.44 15.35 3.89
C THR A 173 5.75 14.69 5.21
N GLU A 174 6.06 15.49 6.23
CA GLU A 174 6.18 14.99 7.60
C GLU A 174 4.92 14.21 8.00
N ASN A 175 5.13 13.06 8.63
CA ASN A 175 4.07 12.16 9.02
C ASN A 175 4.23 11.82 10.50
N ASN A 176 3.35 12.38 11.32
CA ASN A 176 3.42 12.31 12.78
C ASN A 176 2.10 11.80 13.34
N GLU A 177 2.05 11.56 14.64
CA GLU A 177 0.88 11.01 15.32
C GLU A 177 -0.38 11.90 15.23
N PHE A 178 -0.23 13.19 14.89
CA PHE A 178 -1.31 14.17 14.88
C PHE A 178 -1.92 14.41 13.50
N ASN A 179 -1.30 13.96 12.41
CA ASN A 179 -1.77 14.22 11.04
C ASN A 179 -2.35 12.99 10.32
N GLY A 180 -2.75 11.98 11.09
CA GLY A 180 -3.40 10.76 10.57
C GLY A 180 -2.42 9.85 9.83
N PRO A 181 -1.39 9.33 10.54
CA PRO A 181 -0.40 8.46 9.93
C PRO A 181 -1.03 7.13 9.53
N LEU A 182 -0.30 6.35 8.73
CA LEU A 182 -0.67 4.96 8.49
C LEU A 182 -0.48 4.18 9.79
N TYR A 183 -1.52 3.49 10.23
CA TYR A 183 -1.45 2.51 11.30
C TYR A 183 -1.40 1.11 10.70
N LEU A 184 -0.57 0.27 11.30
CA LEU A 184 -0.36 -1.12 10.92
C LEU A 184 -0.57 -1.98 12.17
N ILE A 185 -1.09 -3.19 11.98
CA ILE A 185 -1.18 -4.20 13.04
C ILE A 185 -0.01 -5.16 12.78
N PRO A 186 1.06 -5.14 13.59
CA PRO A 186 2.17 -6.07 13.43
C PRO A 186 1.67 -7.51 13.37
N LYS A 187 2.31 -8.35 12.55
CA LYS A 187 2.00 -9.78 12.39
C LYS A 187 0.66 -10.11 11.72
N SER A 188 -0.20 -9.12 11.47
CA SER A 188 -1.51 -9.34 10.82
C SER A 188 -1.39 -9.93 9.42
N HIS A 189 -0.28 -9.68 8.71
CA HIS A 189 0.03 -10.25 7.39
C HIS A 189 0.18 -11.78 7.40
N LYS A 190 0.38 -12.40 8.58
CA LYS A 190 0.42 -13.86 8.74
C LYS A 190 -0.98 -14.49 8.75
N ARG A 191 -2.03 -13.68 8.79
CA ARG A 191 -3.43 -14.11 8.75
C ARG A 191 -4.10 -13.53 7.51
N PHE A 192 -4.89 -14.35 6.82
CA PHE A 192 -5.81 -13.90 5.79
C PHE A 192 -7.21 -13.77 6.39
N VAL A 193 -7.77 -12.56 6.38
CA VAL A 193 -9.16 -12.32 6.78
C VAL A 193 -10.04 -12.31 5.53
N SER A 194 -10.82 -13.37 5.37
CA SER A 194 -11.89 -13.43 4.38
C SER A 194 -13.03 -12.53 4.84
N CYS A 195 -13.24 -11.41 4.18
CA CYS A 195 -14.30 -10.45 4.54
C CYS A 195 -15.68 -10.95 4.09
N ALA A 196 -16.72 -10.64 4.87
CA ALA A 196 -18.09 -10.99 4.51
C ALA A 196 -18.66 -10.04 3.44
N GLY A 197 -19.56 -10.56 2.60
CA GLY A 197 -20.38 -9.78 1.68
C GLY A 197 -19.80 -9.69 0.26
N LYS A 198 -20.63 -10.05 -0.73
CA LYS A 198 -20.28 -10.00 -2.16
C LYS A 198 -20.12 -8.55 -2.62
N THR A 199 -19.02 -8.27 -3.31
CA THR A 199 -18.77 -6.96 -3.93
C THR A 199 -19.66 -6.77 -5.17
N PRO A 200 -20.40 -5.66 -5.29
CA PRO A 200 -21.10 -5.32 -6.53
C PRO A 200 -20.12 -5.05 -7.68
N GLU A 201 -20.55 -5.25 -8.94
CA GLU A 201 -19.73 -4.90 -10.11
C GLU A 201 -19.28 -3.41 -10.08
N ALA A 202 -18.02 -3.16 -10.50
CA ALA A 202 -17.40 -1.82 -10.59
C ALA A 202 -17.26 -1.04 -9.25
N HIS A 203 -17.16 -1.73 -8.11
CA HIS A 203 -17.06 -1.10 -6.78
C HIS A 203 -15.82 -0.22 -6.56
N HIS A 204 -14.69 -0.48 -7.25
CA HIS A 204 -13.46 0.32 -7.16
C HIS A 204 -13.68 1.83 -7.39
N LYS A 205 -14.65 2.24 -8.23
CA LYS A 205 -14.96 3.67 -8.47
C LYS A 205 -15.65 4.34 -7.28
N LYS A 206 -16.33 3.58 -6.42
CA LYS A 206 -17.06 4.07 -5.24
C LYS A 206 -16.28 3.89 -3.93
N SER A 207 -15.46 2.83 -3.81
CA SER A 207 -14.68 2.52 -2.60
C SER A 207 -13.69 3.61 -2.21
N LEU A 208 -13.20 4.39 -3.19
CA LEU A 208 -12.36 5.56 -2.97
C LEU A 208 -12.99 6.58 -2.03
N ARG A 209 -14.32 6.60 -1.88
CA ARG A 209 -15.07 7.53 -1.03
C ARG A 209 -15.42 6.96 0.34
N LYS A 210 -15.82 5.69 0.40
CA LYS A 210 -16.11 4.93 1.62
C LYS A 210 -15.99 3.43 1.33
N GLN A 211 -15.19 2.72 2.12
CA GLN A 211 -14.97 1.29 1.96
C GLN A 211 -15.98 0.54 2.84
N GLU A 212 -17.03 0.00 2.23
CA GLU A 212 -18.10 -0.74 2.92
C GLU A 212 -17.95 -2.26 2.79
N TYR A 213 -17.16 -2.72 1.81
CA TYR A 213 -16.86 -4.12 1.54
C TYR A 213 -15.34 -4.34 1.55
N GLY A 214 -14.89 -5.55 1.88
CA GLY A 214 -13.45 -5.85 1.97
C GLY A 214 -12.80 -5.29 3.23
N VAL A 215 -13.60 -5.09 4.27
CA VAL A 215 -13.15 -4.62 5.57
C VAL A 215 -13.43 -5.67 6.63
N PRO A 216 -12.47 -5.95 7.52
CA PRO A 216 -12.68 -6.86 8.64
C PRO A 216 -13.68 -6.28 9.63
N SER A 217 -14.42 -7.15 10.30
CA SER A 217 -15.33 -6.78 11.37
C SER A 217 -14.57 -6.15 12.56
N PRO A 218 -15.22 -5.29 13.37
CA PRO A 218 -14.61 -4.75 14.58
C PRO A 218 -14.09 -5.82 15.56
N GLY A 219 -14.77 -6.97 15.63
CA GLY A 219 -14.35 -8.11 16.46
C GLY A 219 -13.04 -8.72 15.97
N THR A 220 -12.90 -8.90 14.66
CA THR A 220 -11.66 -9.41 14.04
C THR A 220 -10.52 -8.41 14.18
N ILE A 221 -10.76 -7.11 13.97
CA ILE A 221 -9.75 -6.07 14.19
C ILE A 221 -9.25 -6.12 15.65
N ARG A 222 -10.16 -6.20 16.62
CA ARG A 222 -9.80 -6.29 18.04
C ARG A 222 -8.91 -7.50 18.31
N LYS A 223 -9.30 -8.68 17.81
CA LYS A 223 -8.52 -9.92 17.96
C LYS A 223 -7.11 -9.77 17.39
N LEU A 224 -6.97 -9.21 16.19
CA LEU A 224 -5.66 -9.01 15.57
C LEU A 224 -4.80 -8.00 16.34
N VAL A 225 -5.40 -6.93 16.87
CA VAL A 225 -4.70 -5.96 17.72
C VAL A 225 -4.28 -6.58 19.06
N GLU A 226 -5.09 -7.47 19.66
CA GLU A 226 -4.74 -8.18 20.89
C GLU A 226 -3.58 -9.17 20.67
N GLU A 227 -3.50 -9.81 19.50
CA GLU A 227 -2.41 -10.73 19.14
C GLU A 227 -1.11 -10.01 18.75
N GLY A 228 -1.20 -8.88 18.03
CA GLY A 228 -0.04 -8.23 17.40
C GLY A 228 0.31 -6.82 17.91
N GLY A 229 -0.58 -6.20 18.70
CA GLY A 229 -0.51 -4.78 19.05
C GLY A 229 -0.93 -3.86 17.88
N SER A 230 -0.61 -2.57 17.99
CA SER A 230 -0.76 -1.60 16.89
C SER A 230 0.49 -0.73 16.80
N SER A 231 0.90 -0.37 15.58
CA SER A 231 2.09 0.42 15.32
C SER A 231 1.78 1.52 14.30
N GLY A 232 2.10 2.77 14.65
CA GLY A 232 2.01 3.89 13.72
C GLY A 232 3.30 4.01 12.90
N ALA A 233 3.19 4.01 11.58
CA ALA A 233 4.31 4.37 10.71
C ALA A 233 4.46 5.90 10.76
N THR A 234 5.49 6.39 11.46
CA THR A 234 5.79 7.83 11.60
C THR A 234 7.18 8.12 11.04
N ALA A 235 7.37 9.34 10.51
CA ALA A 235 8.67 9.85 10.10
C ALA A 235 8.70 11.36 10.29
N ARG A 236 9.71 11.85 11.01
CA ARG A 236 9.96 13.28 11.24
C ARG A 236 11.05 13.75 10.30
N ARG A 237 10.94 14.97 9.77
CA ARG A 237 12.04 15.59 9.01
C ARG A 237 13.17 15.88 10.01
N ALA A 238 14.40 15.46 9.71
CA ALA A 238 15.57 15.97 10.43
C ALA A 238 15.58 17.50 10.31
N ARG A 239 15.78 18.19 11.44
CA ARG A 239 15.78 19.65 11.51
C ARG A 239 17.03 20.24 10.87
#